data_AF-A0A4W5MQS9-F1
#
_entry.id   AF-A0A4W5MQS9-F1
#
_cell.length_a   1.000
_cell.length_b   1.000
_cell.length_c   1.000
_cell.angle_alpha   90.00
_cell.angle_beta   90.00
_cell.angle_gamma   90.00
#
_symmetry.space_group_name_H-M   'P 1'
#
loop_
_entity.id
_entity.type
_entity.pdbx_description
1 polymer ?
#
loop_
_entity_poly.entity_id
_entity_poly.type
_entity_poly.pdbx_seq_one_letter_code
_entity_poly.pdbx_strand_id
1 'polypeptide(L)'
;MLDPWYERNTLSLLSLPANVVCQQTSKIESELYDSSYEDRLPILADLVLYYCRHATKPALMQLYQAEMTLAGGERRTEVFIHSLELGHTAGTRAIKAMGAASKRFGIDGDREAVPLMLEVVYNRVVISGRCQWMKKDKVCTSVNLTKACKNPEELDSKMECLQLTMTEVLKRQNSNKSKKGYNQQLSITEVKVDKVQVSGTGNTTFAVCLDQDEKKIFQGVTRCEVSVCYKPDSSTDWRLGQALSAQIQPLHPTFCSLLCLPIATFSGAQP
;
A
#
# COMPACT_ATOMS: atom_id res chain seq x y z
N MET A 1 -5.65 5.62 -9.50
CA MET A 1 -4.92 5.54 -10.77
C MET A 1 -3.61 4.90 -10.40
N LEU A 2 -3.36 3.66 -10.82
CA LEU A 2 -2.02 3.08 -10.67
C LEU A 2 -1.05 4.03 -11.38
N ASP A 3 0.14 4.20 -10.80
CA ASP A 3 1.21 4.95 -11.47
C ASP A 3 1.37 4.37 -12.88
N PRO A 4 1.27 5.21 -13.94
CA PRO A 4 1.43 4.76 -15.32
C PRO A 4 2.70 3.95 -15.55
N TRP A 5 3.75 4.19 -14.75
CA TRP A 5 4.96 3.36 -14.79
C TRP A 5 4.73 1.95 -14.22
N TYR A 6 4.05 1.81 -13.08
CA TYR A 6 3.78 0.52 -12.44
C TYR A 6 2.77 -0.33 -13.24
N GLU A 7 1.73 0.30 -13.78
CA GLU A 7 0.73 -0.37 -14.62
C GLU A 7 1.37 -0.91 -15.91
N ARG A 8 2.28 -0.12 -16.51
CA ARG A 8 2.96 -0.47 -17.75
C ARG A 8 4.09 -1.49 -17.56
N ASN A 9 4.87 -1.38 -16.49
CA ASN A 9 6.11 -2.17 -16.33
C ASN A 9 6.00 -3.34 -15.35
N THR A 10 5.09 -3.31 -14.37
CA THR A 10 5.05 -4.36 -13.33
C THR A 10 3.83 -5.25 -13.47
N LEU A 11 2.64 -4.67 -13.67
CA LEU A 11 1.40 -5.45 -13.88
C LEU A 11 1.41 -6.20 -15.20
N SER A 12 1.95 -5.59 -16.26
CA SER A 12 2.15 -6.26 -17.56
C SER A 12 3.02 -7.50 -17.43
N LEU A 13 4.03 -7.52 -16.54
CA LEU A 13 4.91 -8.67 -16.35
C LEU A 13 4.19 -9.88 -15.75
N LEU A 14 3.22 -9.64 -14.86
CA LEU A 14 2.43 -10.69 -14.21
C LEU A 14 1.41 -11.34 -15.15
N SER A 15 1.04 -10.65 -16.23
CA SER A 15 0.13 -11.15 -17.27
C SER A 15 0.85 -11.62 -18.53
N LEU A 16 2.19 -11.58 -18.55
CA LEU A 16 2.97 -12.09 -19.67
C LEU A 16 2.77 -13.61 -19.79
N PRO A 17 2.25 -14.10 -20.93
CA PRO A 17 2.23 -15.53 -21.17
C PRO A 17 3.69 -16.02 -21.28
N ALA A 18 3.96 -17.23 -20.78
CA ALA A 18 5.32 -17.77 -20.65
C ALA A 18 6.11 -17.79 -21.97
N ASN A 19 5.41 -17.79 -23.10
CA ASN A 19 6.01 -17.67 -24.43
C ASN A 19 6.64 -16.30 -24.70
N VAL A 20 6.19 -15.21 -24.06
CA VAL A 20 6.77 -13.86 -24.23
C VAL A 20 8.09 -13.72 -23.46
N VAL A 21 8.27 -14.49 -22.38
CA VAL A 21 9.58 -14.64 -21.70
C VAL A 21 10.63 -15.20 -22.65
N CYS A 22 10.20 -16.00 -23.64
CA CYS A 22 11.05 -16.62 -24.64
C CYS A 22 11.01 -15.91 -26.00
N GLN A 23 10.25 -14.81 -26.15
CA GLN A 23 10.16 -14.09 -27.43
C GLN A 23 11.35 -13.14 -27.61
N GLN A 24 12.13 -13.40 -28.67
CA GLN A 24 13.10 -12.47 -29.21
C GLN A 24 12.39 -11.28 -29.88
N THR A 25 12.96 -10.08 -29.71
CA THR A 25 12.39 -8.85 -30.27
C THR A 25 12.48 -8.86 -31.79
N SER A 26 11.33 -8.95 -32.46
CA SER A 26 11.27 -8.79 -33.91
C SER A 26 11.22 -7.30 -34.29
N LYS A 27 12.30 -6.86 -34.95
CA LYS A 27 12.46 -5.72 -35.89
C LYS A 27 12.14 -4.30 -35.41
N ILE A 28 13.20 -3.49 -35.33
CA ILE A 28 13.20 -2.11 -35.84
C ILE A 28 14.24 -2.07 -36.95
N GLU A 29 13.82 -1.53 -38.10
CA GLU A 29 14.56 -1.40 -39.35
C GLU A 29 15.96 -0.82 -39.15
N SER A 30 16.98 -1.61 -39.51
CA SER A 30 18.24 -1.09 -40.00
C SER A 30 18.69 -2.05 -41.09
N GLU A 31 18.57 -1.62 -42.35
CA GLU A 31 18.90 -2.40 -43.55
C GLU A 31 20.41 -2.65 -43.74
N LEU A 32 21.21 -2.52 -42.69
CA LEU A 32 22.64 -2.78 -42.73
C LEU A 32 23.00 -3.37 -41.37
N TYR A 33 22.96 -4.69 -41.21
CA TYR A 33 23.98 -5.44 -40.48
C TYR A 33 23.67 -6.95 -40.43
N ASP A 34 24.76 -7.67 -40.25
CA ASP A 34 25.02 -9.09 -40.47
C ASP A 34 24.05 -10.11 -39.84
N SER A 35 24.06 -11.27 -40.48
CA SER A 35 23.30 -12.50 -40.28
C SER A 35 23.50 -13.23 -38.93
N SER A 36 23.24 -12.58 -37.79
CA SER A 36 23.29 -13.21 -36.44
C SER A 36 22.01 -13.01 -35.61
N TYR A 37 20.85 -13.26 -36.22
CA TYR A 37 19.54 -13.11 -35.59
C TYR A 37 19.27 -14.06 -34.38
N GLU A 38 20.18 -14.97 -34.06
CA GLU A 38 20.00 -16.00 -33.01
C GLU A 38 20.40 -15.54 -31.59
N ASP A 39 21.21 -14.50 -31.41
CA ASP A 39 21.89 -14.24 -30.12
C ASP A 39 21.28 -13.12 -29.24
N ARG A 40 20.07 -12.65 -29.53
CA ARG A 40 19.44 -11.59 -28.71
C ARG A 40 18.69 -12.18 -27.52
N LEU A 41 18.94 -11.64 -26.33
CA LEU A 41 18.21 -12.01 -25.12
C LEU A 41 16.74 -11.56 -25.22
N PRO A 42 15.78 -12.35 -24.72
CA PRO A 42 14.38 -11.92 -24.58
C PRO A 42 14.26 -10.65 -23.73
N ILE A 43 13.26 -9.79 -24.00
CA ILE A 43 13.06 -8.51 -23.26
C ILE A 43 13.05 -8.73 -21.74
N LEU A 44 12.37 -9.77 -21.26
CA LEU A 44 12.32 -10.02 -19.82
C LEU A 44 13.71 -10.35 -19.27
N ALA A 45 14.49 -11.14 -19.98
CA ALA A 45 15.86 -11.45 -19.58
C ALA A 45 16.73 -10.19 -19.56
N ASP A 46 16.59 -9.31 -20.57
CA ASP A 46 17.30 -8.04 -20.62
C ASP A 46 16.90 -7.10 -19.46
N LEU A 47 15.60 -6.95 -19.17
CA LEU A 47 15.11 -6.15 -18.04
C LEU A 47 15.58 -6.68 -16.68
N VAL A 48 15.54 -8.00 -16.48
CA VAL A 48 16.01 -8.63 -15.23
C VAL A 48 17.52 -8.46 -15.11
N LEU A 49 18.29 -8.69 -16.17
CA LEU A 49 19.73 -8.48 -16.17
C LEU A 49 20.09 -7.01 -15.93
N TYR A 50 19.33 -6.09 -16.51
CA TYR A 50 19.48 -4.66 -16.26
C TYR A 50 19.25 -4.33 -14.77
N TYR A 51 18.17 -4.84 -14.17
CA TYR A 51 17.93 -4.72 -12.74
C TYR A 51 19.10 -5.29 -11.92
N CYS A 52 19.51 -6.53 -12.19
CA CYS A 52 20.60 -7.19 -11.47
C CYS A 52 21.94 -6.45 -11.57
N ARG A 53 22.23 -5.77 -12.68
CA ARG A 53 23.48 -5.05 -12.91
C ARG A 53 23.47 -3.62 -12.37
N HIS A 54 22.31 -2.94 -12.42
CA HIS A 54 22.23 -1.50 -12.21
C HIS A 54 21.43 -1.09 -10.98
N ALA A 55 20.61 -1.96 -10.40
CA ALA A 55 20.00 -1.74 -9.10
C ALA A 55 21.05 -2.04 -8.02
N THR A 56 21.92 -1.09 -7.74
CA THR A 56 23.07 -1.26 -6.83
C THR A 56 22.87 -0.62 -5.46
N LYS A 57 21.83 0.21 -5.29
CA LYS A 57 21.57 0.89 -4.02
C LYS A 57 20.62 0.03 -3.17
N PRO A 58 21.08 -0.59 -2.06
CA PRO A 58 20.20 -1.35 -1.19
C PRO A 58 19.19 -0.41 -0.52
N ALA A 59 17.95 -0.86 -0.42
CA ALA A 59 16.90 -0.24 0.36
C ALA A 59 16.19 -1.31 1.19
N LEU A 60 15.87 -0.97 2.43
CA LEU A 60 15.03 -1.78 3.30
C LEU A 60 13.64 -1.21 3.28
N MET A 61 12.65 -2.03 2.97
CA MET A 61 11.27 -1.60 2.91
C MET A 61 10.49 -2.23 4.06
N GLN A 62 10.01 -1.41 5.00
CA GLN A 62 9.19 -1.93 6.11
C GLN A 62 7.88 -2.53 5.61
N LEU A 63 7.54 -3.68 6.19
CA LEU A 63 6.25 -4.36 6.02
C LEU A 63 5.32 -4.05 7.19
N TYR A 64 4.03 -3.95 6.87
CA TYR A 64 2.96 -3.81 7.84
C TYR A 64 1.98 -4.96 7.69
N GLN A 65 1.43 -5.40 8.81
CA GLN A 65 0.40 -6.42 8.88
C GLN A 65 -0.94 -5.76 9.19
N ALA A 66 -1.97 -6.17 8.45
CA ALA A 66 -3.37 -5.85 8.70
C ALA A 66 -4.11 -7.12 9.14
N GLU A 67 -4.64 -7.12 10.36
CA GLU A 67 -5.53 -8.17 10.87
C GLU A 67 -6.98 -7.68 10.82
N MET A 68 -7.78 -8.32 9.98
CA MET A 68 -9.17 -7.98 9.73
C MET A 68 -10.09 -9.03 10.36
N THR A 69 -11.12 -8.58 11.07
CA THR A 69 -12.24 -9.42 11.48
C THR A 69 -13.44 -9.09 10.61
N LEU A 70 -14.02 -10.11 9.99
CA LEU A 70 -15.19 -10.01 9.12
C LEU A 70 -16.48 -10.17 9.94
N ALA A 71 -17.61 -9.73 9.39
CA ALA A 71 -18.92 -9.81 10.06
C ALA A 71 -19.32 -11.25 10.47
N GLY A 72 -18.80 -12.27 9.77
CA GLY A 72 -18.99 -13.68 10.13
C GLY A 72 -18.05 -14.21 11.23
N GLY A 73 -17.22 -13.36 11.84
CA GLY A 73 -16.22 -13.73 12.84
C GLY A 73 -14.91 -14.29 12.26
N GLU A 74 -14.84 -14.54 10.95
CA GLU A 74 -13.61 -14.93 10.26
C GLU A 74 -12.53 -13.87 10.44
N ARG A 75 -11.32 -14.30 10.80
CA ARG A 75 -10.14 -13.45 10.88
C ARG A 75 -9.27 -13.67 9.64
N ARG A 76 -8.83 -12.58 9.02
CA ARG A 76 -7.87 -12.60 7.91
C ARG A 76 -6.68 -11.73 8.25
N THR A 77 -5.49 -12.23 7.98
CA THR A 77 -4.25 -11.51 8.15
C THR A 77 -3.62 -11.31 6.79
N GLU A 78 -3.25 -10.07 6.49
CA GLU A 78 -2.65 -9.68 5.23
C GLU A 78 -1.47 -8.74 5.47
N VAL A 79 -0.55 -8.70 4.51
CA VAL A 79 0.62 -7.81 4.56
C VAL A 79 0.45 -6.73 3.50
N PHE A 80 0.85 -5.51 3.84
CA PHE A 80 0.91 -4.39 2.93
C PHE A 80 2.18 -3.57 3.15
N ILE A 81 2.52 -2.77 2.15
CA ILE A 81 3.78 -2.04 2.07
C ILE A 81 3.55 -0.54 2.15
N HIS A 82 2.58 0.00 1.44
CA HIS A 82 2.48 1.43 1.17
C HIS A 82 1.24 2.07 1.78
N SER A 83 0.07 1.48 1.58
CA SER A 83 -1.20 2.09 1.96
C SER A 83 -2.27 1.10 2.36
N LEU A 84 -3.09 1.47 3.34
CA LEU A 84 -4.34 0.81 3.67
C LEU A 84 -5.47 1.84 3.59
N GLU A 85 -6.47 1.58 2.76
CA GLU A 85 -7.67 2.42 2.59
C GLU A 85 -8.86 1.76 3.30
N LEU A 86 -9.70 2.53 3.98
CA LEU A 86 -10.92 2.04 4.66
C LEU A 86 -12.13 2.91 4.34
N GLY A 87 -13.28 2.26 4.21
CA GLY A 87 -14.59 2.92 4.08
C GLY A 87 -14.86 3.34 2.65
N HIS A 88 -15.21 4.60 2.42
CA HIS A 88 -15.59 5.10 1.09
C HIS A 88 -14.47 4.98 0.06
N THR A 89 -13.21 5.20 0.45
CA THR A 89 -12.04 5.08 -0.43
C THR A 89 -11.89 3.65 -0.96
N ALA A 90 -11.81 2.68 -0.06
CA ALA A 90 -11.76 1.25 -0.40
C ALA A 90 -13.03 0.77 -1.13
N GLY A 91 -14.21 1.23 -0.70
CA GLY A 91 -15.50 0.87 -1.32
C GLY A 91 -15.60 1.34 -2.76
N THR A 92 -15.18 2.58 -3.05
CA THR A 92 -15.12 3.11 -4.43
C THR A 92 -14.17 2.29 -5.30
N ARG A 93 -13.05 1.84 -4.73
CA ARG A 93 -12.11 0.97 -5.45
C ARG A 93 -12.70 -0.41 -5.74
N ALA A 94 -13.40 -1.01 -4.75
CA ALA A 94 -14.12 -2.27 -4.94
C ALA A 94 -15.10 -2.18 -6.12
N ILE A 95 -15.81 -1.06 -6.19
CA ILE A 95 -16.75 -0.77 -7.26
C ILE A 95 -16.05 -0.65 -8.62
N LYS A 96 -14.91 0.03 -8.69
CA LYS A 96 -14.15 0.19 -9.93
C LYS A 96 -13.57 -1.14 -10.42
N ALA A 97 -13.06 -1.97 -9.49
CA ALA A 97 -12.53 -3.30 -9.78
C ALA A 97 -13.59 -4.26 -10.40
N MET A 98 -14.89 -3.99 -10.23
CA MET A 98 -15.96 -4.76 -10.88
C MET A 98 -16.09 -4.51 -12.40
N GLY A 99 -15.30 -3.60 -12.99
CA GLY A 99 -15.26 -3.36 -14.44
C GLY A 99 -16.62 -3.00 -15.04
N ALA A 100 -17.03 -3.67 -16.12
CA ALA A 100 -18.28 -3.37 -16.82
C ALA A 100 -19.54 -3.52 -15.94
N ALA A 101 -19.49 -4.35 -14.88
CA ALA A 101 -20.58 -4.50 -13.93
C ALA A 101 -20.76 -3.27 -13.03
N SER A 102 -19.73 -2.43 -12.88
CA SER A 102 -19.76 -1.19 -12.10
C SER A 102 -20.85 -0.22 -12.59
N LYS A 103 -21.09 -0.17 -13.92
CA LYS A 103 -22.14 0.67 -14.54
C LYS A 103 -23.54 0.34 -14.04
N ARG A 104 -23.80 -0.91 -13.61
CA ARG A 104 -25.09 -1.34 -13.06
C ARG A 104 -25.38 -0.73 -11.68
N PHE A 105 -24.34 -0.30 -10.97
CA PHE A 105 -24.49 0.40 -9.70
C PHE A 105 -24.73 1.91 -9.88
N GLY A 106 -24.72 2.40 -11.13
CA GLY A 106 -25.00 3.81 -11.47
C GLY A 106 -23.95 4.78 -10.91
N ILE A 107 -22.69 4.33 -10.80
CA ILE A 107 -21.62 5.08 -10.14
C ILE A 107 -20.85 5.86 -11.21
N ASP A 108 -21.58 6.73 -11.91
CA ASP A 108 -21.00 7.87 -12.61
C ASP A 108 -20.86 9.00 -11.57
N GLY A 109 -19.71 9.00 -10.88
CA GLY A 109 -19.16 10.20 -10.22
C GLY A 109 -19.78 10.72 -8.91
N ASP A 110 -20.99 10.32 -8.50
CA ASP A 110 -21.74 11.15 -7.52
C ASP A 110 -22.45 10.42 -6.37
N ARG A 111 -22.03 9.18 -6.03
CA ARG A 111 -22.55 8.55 -4.80
C ARG A 111 -21.92 9.20 -3.58
N GLU A 112 -22.76 9.88 -2.81
CA GLU A 112 -22.40 10.46 -1.52
C GLU A 112 -21.80 9.38 -0.61
N ALA A 113 -20.66 9.69 0.00
CA ALA A 113 -19.99 8.77 0.89
C ALA A 113 -20.87 8.48 2.12
N VAL A 114 -21.12 7.20 2.38
CA VAL A 114 -21.91 6.76 3.54
C VAL A 114 -21.07 6.98 4.80
N PRO A 115 -21.53 7.79 5.77
CA PRO A 115 -20.82 7.97 7.02
C PRO A 115 -20.83 6.67 7.84
N LEU A 116 -19.67 6.32 8.38
CA LEU A 116 -19.45 5.16 9.23
C LEU A 116 -19.19 5.64 10.66
N MET A 117 -19.86 5.02 11.63
CA MET A 117 -19.56 5.22 13.04
C MET A 117 -18.42 4.26 13.42
N LEU A 118 -17.25 4.83 13.69
CA LEU A 118 -16.01 4.11 13.91
C LEU A 118 -15.42 4.46 15.28
N GLU A 119 -14.98 3.43 16.00
CA GLU A 119 -14.04 3.56 17.11
C GLU A 119 -12.62 3.43 16.53
N VAL A 120 -11.81 4.48 16.68
CA VAL A 120 -10.42 4.51 16.21
C VAL A 120 -9.49 4.59 17.42
N VAL A 121 -8.68 3.56 17.60
CA VAL A 121 -7.63 3.47 18.63
C VAL A 121 -6.29 3.52 17.94
N TYR A 122 -5.41 4.43 18.33
CA TYR A 122 -4.11 4.57 17.69
C TYR A 122 -3.03 5.01 18.66
N ASN A 123 -1.80 4.56 18.42
CA ASN A 123 -0.62 5.01 19.13
C ASN A 123 -0.01 6.20 18.39
N ARG A 124 -0.24 7.42 18.91
CA ARG A 124 0.28 8.66 18.33
C ARG A 124 1.77 8.78 18.59
N VAL A 125 2.55 8.99 17.52
CA VAL A 125 3.98 9.30 17.60
C VAL A 125 4.15 10.82 17.70
N VAL A 126 4.81 11.31 18.76
CA VAL A 126 5.21 12.71 18.88
C VAL A 126 6.70 12.88 18.60
N ILE A 127 7.10 14.09 18.19
CA ILE A 127 8.48 14.43 17.76
C ILE A 127 9.53 14.06 18.84
N SER A 128 9.14 14.04 20.12
CA SER A 128 10.01 13.64 21.24
C SER A 128 10.26 12.12 21.35
N GLY A 129 9.72 11.30 20.44
CA GLY A 129 9.79 9.83 20.50
C GLY A 129 8.86 9.19 21.54
N ARG A 130 8.11 10.00 22.31
CA ARG A 130 7.08 9.49 23.21
C ARG A 130 5.88 9.01 22.39
N CYS A 131 5.23 7.95 22.87
CA CYS A 131 4.04 7.42 22.24
C CYS A 131 2.83 7.61 23.16
N GLN A 132 1.69 8.03 22.61
CA GLN A 132 0.47 8.23 23.37
C GLN A 132 -0.68 7.46 22.73
N TRP A 133 -1.26 6.54 23.49
CA TRP A 133 -2.47 5.86 23.10
C TRP A 133 -3.66 6.81 23.11
N MET A 134 -4.36 6.87 21.99
CA MET A 134 -5.56 7.66 21.77
C MET A 134 -6.69 6.72 21.42
N LYS A 135 -7.88 6.98 21.96
CA LYS A 135 -9.13 6.32 21.59
C LYS A 135 -10.16 7.40 21.26
N LYS A 136 -10.79 7.31 20.09
CA LYS A 136 -11.79 8.29 19.63
C LYS A 136 -12.91 7.60 18.88
N ASP A 137 -14.13 7.94 19.24
CA ASP A 137 -15.31 7.62 18.44
C ASP A 137 -15.53 8.76 17.42
N LYS A 138 -15.63 8.38 16.15
CA LYS A 138 -15.71 9.31 15.03
C LYS A 138 -16.74 8.84 14.01
N VAL A 139 -17.41 9.81 13.40
CA VAL A 139 -18.24 9.56 12.21
C VAL A 139 -17.37 9.90 11.00
N CYS A 140 -16.91 8.89 10.27
CA CYS A 140 -15.97 9.06 9.16
C CYS A 140 -16.55 8.51 7.86
N THR A 141 -16.24 9.14 6.74
CA THR A 141 -16.46 8.52 5.42
C THR A 141 -15.31 7.59 5.06
N SER A 142 -14.08 7.93 5.47
CA SER A 142 -12.91 7.09 5.25
C SER A 142 -11.86 7.26 6.33
N VAL A 143 -11.03 6.22 6.49
CA VAL A 143 -9.83 6.22 7.32
C VAL A 143 -8.73 5.60 6.47
N ASN A 144 -7.61 6.29 6.27
CA ASN A 144 -6.53 5.77 5.43
C ASN A 144 -5.20 5.83 6.19
N LEU A 145 -4.35 4.85 5.93
CA LEU A 145 -2.99 4.78 6.41
C LEU A 145 -2.07 4.80 5.20
N THR A 146 -1.07 5.65 5.23
CA THR A 146 -0.03 5.70 4.19
C THR A 146 1.33 5.78 4.87
N LYS A 147 2.38 5.29 4.20
CA LYS A 147 3.76 5.55 4.66
C LYS A 147 3.97 7.06 4.80
N ALA A 148 4.41 7.50 5.97
CA ALA A 148 4.60 8.93 6.24
C ALA A 148 5.83 9.52 5.53
N CYS A 149 6.84 8.69 5.23
CA CYS A 149 8.06 9.11 4.54
C CYS A 149 7.76 9.29 3.05
N LYS A 150 7.91 10.52 2.55
CA LYS A 150 7.66 10.85 1.14
C LYS A 150 8.95 11.04 0.34
N ASN A 151 10.07 11.27 1.03
CA ASN A 151 11.37 11.54 0.42
C ASN A 151 12.40 10.45 0.77
N PRO A 152 13.32 10.10 -0.15
CA PRO A 152 14.39 9.13 0.12
C PRO A 152 15.30 9.53 1.29
N GLU A 153 15.44 10.82 1.56
CA GLU A 153 16.24 11.37 2.68
C GLU A 153 15.59 11.11 4.05
N GLU A 154 14.27 10.91 4.10
CA GLU A 154 13.50 10.63 5.31
C GLU A 154 13.51 9.13 5.67
N LEU A 155 13.90 8.27 4.74
CA LEU A 155 13.99 6.81 4.91
C LEU A 155 15.06 6.42 5.96
N ASP A 156 16.05 7.30 6.17
CA ASP A 156 17.15 7.11 7.13
C ASP A 156 16.78 7.55 8.56
N SER A 157 15.57 8.08 8.76
CA SER A 157 15.09 8.51 10.07
C SER A 157 14.45 7.34 10.84
N LYS A 158 14.77 7.26 12.14
CA LYS A 158 14.65 6.10 13.04
C LYS A 158 13.26 5.47 13.24
N MET A 159 12.21 5.92 12.57
CA MET A 159 10.85 5.35 12.69
C MET A 159 10.10 5.49 11.36
N GLU A 160 10.02 4.40 10.58
CA GLU A 160 8.95 4.29 9.59
C GLU A 160 7.61 4.28 10.35
N CYS A 161 6.90 5.41 10.35
CA CYS A 161 5.57 5.55 10.92
C CYS A 161 4.53 5.68 9.81
N LEU A 162 3.28 5.34 10.13
CA LEU A 162 2.16 5.53 9.23
C LEU A 162 1.55 6.92 9.46
N GLN A 163 1.15 7.58 8.39
CA GLN A 163 0.27 8.74 8.44
C GLN A 163 -1.18 8.23 8.41
N LEU A 164 -1.89 8.41 9.53
CA LEU A 164 -3.32 8.20 9.65
C LEU A 164 -4.06 9.45 9.21
N THR A 165 -4.88 9.32 8.17
CA THR A 165 -5.76 10.37 7.65
C THR A 165 -7.22 9.94 7.83
N MET A 166 -7.98 10.69 8.62
CA MET A 166 -9.41 10.46 8.86
C MET A 166 -10.22 11.54 8.17
N THR A 167 -11.19 11.15 7.34
CA THR A 167 -12.17 12.06 6.74
C THR A 167 -13.46 12.00 7.54
N GLU A 168 -13.60 12.94 8.47
CA GLU A 168 -14.68 13.04 9.44
C GLU A 168 -15.88 13.83 8.89
N VAL A 169 -17.10 13.45 9.29
CA VAL A 169 -18.34 14.15 8.98
C VAL A 169 -18.74 15.00 10.18
N LEU A 170 -18.65 16.33 10.06
CA LEU A 170 -18.93 17.26 11.16
C LEU A 170 -20.42 17.61 11.30
N LYS A 171 -21.16 17.66 10.18
CA LYS A 171 -22.59 18.00 10.17
C LYS A 171 -23.27 17.40 8.95
N ARG A 172 -24.43 16.77 9.16
CA ARG A 172 -25.36 16.38 8.09
C ARG A 172 -26.39 17.49 7.92
N GLN A 173 -26.38 18.19 6.79
CA GLN A 173 -27.37 19.22 6.52
C GLN A 173 -28.66 18.55 6.05
N ASN A 174 -29.71 18.55 6.87
CA ASN A 174 -31.05 18.10 6.45
C ASN A 174 -31.66 19.16 5.52
N SER A 175 -31.51 18.99 4.21
CA SER A 175 -32.17 19.86 3.23
C SER A 175 -33.60 19.35 2.96
N ASN A 176 -34.55 19.84 3.74
CA ASN A 176 -35.93 19.91 3.27
C ASN A 176 -35.99 20.92 2.11
N LYS A 177 -36.46 20.45 0.94
CA LYS A 177 -36.75 21.18 -0.31
C LYS A 177 -35.54 21.51 -1.23
N SER A 178 -35.51 20.74 -2.33
CA SER A 178 -34.94 21.01 -3.67
C SER A 178 -33.51 20.55 -3.99
N LYS A 179 -33.42 19.88 -5.16
CA LYS A 179 -32.27 19.54 -6.04
C LYS A 179 -31.13 18.66 -5.48
N LYS A 180 -30.78 17.63 -6.26
CA LYS A 180 -29.66 16.70 -6.09
C LYS A 180 -28.37 17.44 -5.73
N GLY A 181 -27.83 17.16 -4.56
CA GLY A 181 -26.55 17.69 -4.08
C GLY A 181 -26.57 17.86 -2.55
N TYR A 182 -26.41 16.75 -1.82
CA TYR A 182 -26.39 16.77 -0.36
C TYR A 182 -24.98 17.14 0.15
N ASN A 183 -24.88 18.29 0.82
CA ASN A 183 -23.62 18.85 1.34
C ASN A 183 -23.26 18.24 2.72
N GLN A 184 -22.38 17.24 2.75
CA GLN A 184 -21.71 16.84 4.00
C GLN A 184 -20.58 17.81 4.30
N GLN A 185 -20.54 18.37 5.51
CA GLN A 185 -19.36 19.12 5.95
C GLN A 185 -18.28 18.13 6.39
N LEU A 186 -17.24 17.97 5.57
CA LEU A 186 -16.12 17.08 5.84
C LEU A 186 -14.96 17.82 6.51
N SER A 187 -14.26 17.13 7.41
CA SER A 187 -13.02 17.57 8.03
C SER A 187 -11.96 16.50 7.88
N ILE A 188 -10.72 16.89 7.62
CA ILE A 188 -9.60 15.98 7.46
C ILE A 188 -8.70 16.13 8.69
N THR A 189 -8.49 15.03 9.40
CA THR A 189 -7.55 14.95 10.53
C THR A 189 -6.38 14.05 10.14
N GLU A 190 -5.15 14.53 10.32
CA GLU A 190 -3.93 13.77 10.04
C GLU A 190 -3.06 13.59 11.29
N VAL A 191 -2.58 12.37 11.52
CA VAL A 191 -1.75 12.03 12.69
C VAL A 191 -0.71 10.98 12.32
N LYS A 192 0.55 11.16 12.76
CA LYS A 192 1.57 10.10 12.67
C LYS A 192 1.36 9.06 13.76
N VAL A 193 1.37 7.79 13.37
CA VAL A 193 1.01 6.66 14.22
C VAL A 193 1.91 5.46 13.96
N ASP A 194 2.04 4.59 14.95
CA ASP A 194 2.81 3.34 14.87
C ASP A 194 1.89 2.11 14.81
N LYS A 195 0.89 2.09 15.69
CA LYS A 195 -0.17 1.05 15.73
C LYS A 195 -1.54 1.70 15.63
N VAL A 196 -2.44 1.05 14.89
CA VAL A 196 -3.81 1.52 14.69
C VAL A 196 -4.78 0.35 14.78
N GLN A 197 -5.95 0.60 15.34
CA GLN A 197 -7.10 -0.27 15.29
C GLN A 197 -8.33 0.57 14.92
N VAL A 198 -9.08 0.12 13.93
CA VAL A 198 -10.36 0.70 13.53
C VAL A 198 -11.42 -0.35 13.72
N SER A 199 -12.48 -0.03 14.46
CA SER A 199 -13.62 -0.92 14.69
C SER A 199 -14.92 -0.20 14.34
N GLY A 200 -15.83 -0.91 13.68
CA GLY A 200 -17.17 -0.40 13.43
C GLY A 200 -17.98 -0.48 14.71
N THR A 201 -18.71 0.58 15.05
CA THR A 201 -19.59 0.55 16.23
C THR A 201 -20.90 -0.16 15.88
N GLY A 202 -21.37 -1.03 16.77
CA GLY A 202 -22.56 -1.87 16.54
C GLY A 202 -22.35 -2.84 15.37
N ASN A 203 -23.30 -2.92 14.44
CA ASN A 203 -23.24 -3.80 13.26
C ASN A 203 -22.60 -3.11 12.04
N THR A 204 -21.85 -2.03 12.25
CA THR A 204 -21.25 -1.26 11.15
C THR A 204 -20.11 -2.06 10.55
N THR A 205 -20.20 -2.35 9.24
CA THR A 205 -19.11 -2.94 8.46
C THR A 205 -18.53 -1.92 7.49
N PHE A 206 -17.27 -2.09 7.12
CA PHE A 206 -16.59 -1.26 6.14
C PHE A 206 -15.78 -2.11 5.16
N ALA A 207 -15.39 -1.49 4.04
CA ALA A 207 -14.44 -2.07 3.11
C ALA A 207 -13.01 -1.69 3.52
N VAL A 208 -12.05 -2.57 3.24
CA VAL A 208 -10.61 -2.34 3.40
C VAL A 208 -9.92 -2.67 2.08
N CYS A 209 -8.98 -1.85 1.63
CA CYS A 209 -8.12 -2.15 0.49
C CYS A 209 -6.65 -1.94 0.86
N LEU A 210 -5.80 -2.90 0.47
CA LEU A 210 -4.36 -2.86 0.71
C LEU A 210 -3.62 -2.51 -0.56
N ASP A 211 -2.65 -1.61 -0.46
CA ASP A 211 -1.73 -1.16 -1.52
C ASP A 211 -2.40 -0.80 -2.85
N GLN A 212 -3.67 -0.36 -2.77
CA GLN A 212 -4.47 -0.02 -3.93
C GLN A 212 -4.68 -1.19 -4.91
N ASP A 213 -4.40 -2.43 -4.48
CA ASP A 213 -4.53 -3.65 -5.26
C ASP A 213 -6.00 -4.09 -5.28
N GLU A 214 -6.54 -4.22 -6.50
CA GLU A 214 -7.91 -4.64 -6.78
C GLU A 214 -8.22 -6.04 -6.27
N LYS A 215 -7.20 -6.89 -6.13
CA LYS A 215 -7.33 -8.25 -5.58
C LYS A 215 -7.26 -8.31 -4.06
N LYS A 216 -6.84 -7.21 -3.41
CA LYS A 216 -6.69 -7.10 -1.95
C LYS A 216 -7.73 -6.15 -1.37
N ILE A 217 -8.97 -6.32 -1.81
CA ILE A 217 -10.13 -5.60 -1.32
C ILE A 217 -11.02 -6.54 -0.52
N PHE A 218 -11.28 -6.17 0.73
CA PHE A 218 -12.08 -6.93 1.68
C PHE A 218 -13.34 -6.15 2.01
N GLN A 219 -14.50 -6.79 1.89
CA GLN A 219 -15.80 -6.21 2.26
C GLN A 219 -16.31 -6.87 3.55
N GLY A 220 -17.23 -6.19 4.25
CA GLY A 220 -17.83 -6.75 5.46
C GLY A 220 -16.89 -6.81 6.65
N VAL A 221 -15.84 -5.97 6.69
CA VAL A 221 -14.89 -5.90 7.80
C VAL A 221 -15.53 -5.13 8.95
N THR A 222 -15.49 -5.69 10.16
CA THR A 222 -15.98 -5.05 11.40
C THR A 222 -14.85 -4.48 12.24
N ARG A 223 -13.63 -5.03 12.12
CA ARG A 223 -12.43 -4.56 12.83
C ARG A 223 -11.19 -4.75 11.95
N CYS A 224 -10.30 -3.77 11.96
CA CYS A 224 -9.02 -3.81 11.26
C CYS A 224 -7.93 -3.30 12.21
N GLU A 225 -6.93 -4.12 12.49
CA GLU A 225 -5.75 -3.79 13.28
C GLU A 225 -4.53 -3.75 12.39
N VAL A 226 -3.69 -2.73 12.58
CA VAL A 226 -2.48 -2.51 11.82
C VAL A 226 -1.29 -2.38 12.76
N SER A 227 -0.26 -3.17 12.48
CA SER A 227 1.01 -3.13 13.20
C SER A 227 2.18 -3.38 12.26
N VAL A 228 3.36 -2.92 12.68
CA VAL A 228 4.62 -3.23 12.01
C VAL A 228 4.93 -4.72 12.10
N CYS A 229 5.48 -5.32 11.02
CA CYS A 229 5.95 -6.69 11.04
C CYS A 229 7.31 -6.78 11.75
N TYR A 230 7.46 -7.76 12.65
CA TYR A 230 8.71 -8.05 13.36
C TYR A 230 9.34 -9.34 12.83
N LYS A 231 10.67 -9.43 12.89
CA LYS A 231 11.36 -10.70 12.63
C LYS A 231 11.02 -11.69 13.74
N PRO A 232 10.78 -12.97 13.43
CA PRO A 232 10.62 -13.99 14.46
C PRO A 232 11.89 -14.06 15.32
N ASP A 233 11.74 -14.21 16.64
CA ASP A 233 12.81 -14.18 17.65
C ASP A 233 13.81 -15.37 17.59
N SER A 234 14.09 -15.95 16.41
CA SER A 234 15.15 -16.95 16.25
C SER A 234 16.52 -16.26 16.15
N SER A 235 17.09 -15.97 17.31
CA SER A 235 18.39 -15.31 17.52
C SER A 235 19.63 -16.07 16.99
N THR A 236 19.46 -17.03 16.08
CA THR A 236 20.53 -17.89 15.55
C THR A 236 20.95 -17.54 14.12
N ASP A 237 20.07 -16.96 13.29
CA ASP A 237 20.37 -16.72 11.86
C ASP A 237 21.19 -15.46 11.57
N TRP A 238 21.24 -14.50 12.50
CA TRP A 238 22.03 -13.28 12.31
C TRP A 238 23.54 -13.55 12.20
N ARG A 239 24.03 -14.67 12.77
CA ARG A 239 25.44 -15.05 12.66
C ARG A 239 25.79 -15.65 11.29
N LEU A 240 24.82 -16.20 10.57
CA LEU A 240 25.05 -16.79 9.25
C LEU A 240 25.04 -15.72 8.14
N GLY A 241 24.20 -14.69 8.28
CA GLY A 241 24.09 -13.59 7.32
C GLY A 241 25.32 -12.66 7.26
N GLN A 242 26.15 -12.66 8.30
CA GLN A 242 27.39 -11.87 8.33
C GLN A 242 28.43 -12.35 7.31
N ALA A 243 28.37 -13.62 6.89
CA ALA A 243 29.30 -14.19 5.91
C ALA A 243 28.93 -13.88 4.45
N LEU A 244 27.66 -13.53 4.16
CA LEU A 244 27.17 -13.28 2.80
C LEU A 244 26.95 -11.80 2.48
N SER A 245 26.98 -10.92 3.48
CA SER A 245 26.61 -9.51 3.34
C SER A 245 27.64 -8.57 3.98
N ALA A 246 28.87 -8.55 3.47
CA ALA A 246 29.80 -7.46 3.75
C ALA A 246 29.37 -6.13 3.11
N GLN A 247 28.38 -6.15 2.19
CA GLN A 247 27.94 -4.96 1.43
C GLN A 247 26.63 -4.33 1.94
N ILE A 248 25.76 -5.06 2.64
CA ILE A 248 24.58 -4.49 3.30
C ILE A 248 24.92 -4.38 4.78
N GLN A 249 25.67 -3.34 5.14
CA GLN A 249 25.81 -2.95 6.53
C GLN A 249 24.39 -2.60 7.03
N PRO A 250 23.91 -3.18 8.15
CA PRO A 250 22.60 -2.82 8.67
C PRO A 250 22.59 -1.31 8.92
N LEU A 251 21.81 -0.58 8.12
CA LEU A 251 21.47 0.80 8.40
C LEU A 251 20.70 0.77 9.72
N HIS A 252 21.38 1.02 10.84
CA HIS A 252 20.82 1.23 12.18
C HIS A 252 20.26 -0.01 12.97
N PRO A 253 20.55 -0.12 14.30
CA PRO A 253 20.14 -1.26 15.14
C PRO A 253 18.63 -1.53 15.26
N THR A 254 17.77 -0.54 15.01
CA THR A 254 16.30 -0.70 15.10
C THR A 254 15.72 -1.56 13.98
N PHE A 255 16.39 -1.70 12.85
CA PHE A 255 15.98 -2.60 11.76
C PHE A 255 16.34 -4.07 12.03
N CYS A 256 17.07 -4.35 13.11
CA CYS A 256 17.41 -5.71 13.50
C CYS A 256 16.18 -6.49 14.03
N SER A 257 15.20 -5.80 14.63
CA SER A 257 13.95 -6.42 15.12
C SER A 257 12.79 -6.35 14.11
N LEU A 258 12.84 -5.42 13.16
CA LEU A 258 11.77 -5.26 12.17
C LEU A 258 11.95 -6.18 10.97
N LEU A 259 10.84 -6.70 10.44
CA LEU A 259 10.82 -7.43 9.18
C LEU A 259 10.73 -6.43 8.03
N CYS A 260 11.83 -6.27 7.30
CA CYS A 260 11.92 -5.43 6.12
C CYS A 260 12.26 -6.29 4.90
N LEU A 261 11.69 -5.95 3.73
CA LEU A 261 12.10 -6.55 2.46
C LEU A 261 13.38 -5.85 1.98
N PRO A 262 14.49 -6.58 1.79
CA PRO A 262 15.64 -6.04 1.11
C PRO A 262 15.34 -5.95 -0.39
N ILE A 263 15.37 -4.75 -0.94
CA ILE A 263 15.27 -4.51 -2.38
C ILE A 263 16.50 -3.74 -2.85
N ALA A 264 16.94 -4.00 -4.07
CA ALA A 264 17.93 -3.17 -4.71
C ALA A 264 17.21 -2.10 -5.55
N THR A 265 17.68 -0.86 -5.49
CA THR A 265 17.13 0.28 -6.23
C THR A 265 18.19 0.83 -7.17
N PHE A 266 17.75 1.37 -8.30
CA PHE A 266 18.64 2.11 -9.19
C PHE A 266 19.08 3.39 -8.50
N SER A 267 20.35 3.76 -8.65
CA SER A 267 20.78 5.12 -8.32
C SER A 267 19.96 6.08 -9.17
N GLY A 268 19.11 6.90 -8.53
CA GLY A 268 18.47 8.03 -9.20
C GLY A 268 19.53 8.93 -9.86
N ALA A 269 19.13 9.74 -10.84
CA ALA A 269 20.03 10.67 -11.51
C ALA A 269 20.89 11.41 -10.47
N GLN A 270 22.21 11.30 -10.60
CA GLN A 270 23.10 12.16 -9.84
C GLN A 270 22.77 13.62 -10.15
N PRO A 271 22.88 14.54 -9.17
CA PRO A 271 22.54 15.94 -9.33
C PRO A 271 23.26 16.61 -10.50
#